data_AF-A0A536DBE8-F1
#
_entry.id   AF-A0A536DBE8-F1
#
_cell.length_a   1.000
_cell.length_b   1.000
_cell.length_c   1.000
_cell.angle_alpha   90.00
_cell.angle_beta   90.00
_cell.angle_gamma   90.00
#
_symmetry.space_group_name_H-M   'P 1'
#
loop_
_entity.id
_entity.type
_entity.pdbx_description
1 polymer ?
#
loop_
_entity_poly.entity_id
_entity_poly.type
_entity_poly.pdbx_seq_one_letter_code
_entity_poly.pdbx_strand_id
1 'polypeptide(L)' 'LAVTGHKRLLEDRRVLSWAIELRNPYVDALSHLQLRGLRELRTHRSSDAERLLLLTVNGVAAGLQNTG' A
#
# COMPACT_ATOMS: atom_id res chain seq x y z
N LEU A 1 -17.01 11.38 7.21
CA LEU A 1 -18.32 11.02 6.62
C LEU A 1 -19.44 11.87 7.19
N ALA A 2 -19.70 11.84 8.52
CA ALA A 2 -20.73 12.69 9.14
C ALA A 2 -20.57 14.19 8.85
N VAL A 3 -19.35 14.74 8.91
CA VAL A 3 -19.07 16.16 8.59
C VAL A 3 -19.25 16.48 7.11
N THR A 4 -18.86 15.56 6.21
CA THR A 4 -18.96 15.75 4.76
C THR A 4 -20.34 15.33 4.21
N GLY A 5 -21.23 14.76 5.02
CA GLY A 5 -22.50 14.17 4.59
C GLY A 5 -22.38 12.91 3.71
N HIS A 6 -21.17 12.40 3.48
CA HIS A 6 -20.93 11.26 2.58
C HIS A 6 -21.18 9.93 3.28
N LYS A 7 -21.71 8.95 2.55
CA LYS A 7 -21.87 7.54 2.96
C LYS A 7 -20.58 6.73 2.78
N ARG A 8 -19.67 7.19 1.92
CA ARG A 8 -18.37 6.55 1.67
C ARG A 8 -17.28 7.57 1.40
N LEU A 9 -16.02 7.17 1.56
CA LEU A 9 -14.88 8.01 1.18
C LEU A 9 -14.96 8.35 -0.32
N LEU A 10 -14.60 9.59 -0.67
CA LEU A 10 -14.52 10.06 -2.06
C LEU A 10 -15.84 9.92 -2.87
N GLU A 11 -17.00 10.00 -2.21
CA GLU A 11 -18.30 9.87 -2.86
C GLU A 11 -18.51 10.89 -4.01
N ASP A 12 -18.01 12.11 -3.83
CA ASP A 12 -18.02 13.22 -4.79
C ASP A 12 -16.88 13.17 -5.81
N ARG A 13 -15.88 12.30 -5.62
CA ARG A 13 -14.67 12.19 -6.47
C ARG A 13 -14.55 10.83 -7.13
N ARG A 14 -15.51 10.52 -8.01
CA ARG A 14 -15.64 9.20 -8.66
C ARG A 14 -14.36 8.70 -9.36
N VAL A 15 -13.70 9.56 -10.14
CA VAL A 15 -12.47 9.18 -10.87
C VAL A 15 -11.34 8.82 -9.90
N LEU A 16 -11.17 9.61 -8.83
CA LEU A 16 -10.15 9.34 -7.82
C LEU A 16 -10.46 8.07 -7.02
N SER A 17 -11.72 7.87 -6.62
CA SER A 17 -12.18 6.64 -5.96
C SER A 17 -11.82 5.41 -6.78
N TRP A 18 -12.18 5.42 -8.07
CA TRP A 18 -11.91 4.31 -8.97
C TRP A 18 -10.42 4.07 -9.18
N ALA A 19 -9.63 5.15 -9.35
CA ALA A 19 -8.19 5.04 -9.52
C ALA A 19 -7.51 4.42 -8.28
N ILE A 20 -7.98 4.74 -7.07
CA ILE A 20 -7.48 4.14 -5.82
C ILE A 20 -7.92 2.68 -5.73
N GLU A 21 -9.20 2.38 -5.95
CA GLU A 21 -9.74 1.02 -5.91
C GLU A 21 -8.99 0.07 -6.87
N LEU A 22 -8.62 0.55 -8.06
CA LEU A 22 -7.85 -0.23 -9.03
C LEU A 22 -6.44 -0.58 -8.51
N ARG A 23 -5.83 0.26 -7.67
CA ARG A 23 -4.47 0.06 -7.14
C ARG A 23 -4.45 -0.76 -5.85
N ASN A 24 -5.52 -0.72 -5.05
CA ASN A 24 -5.58 -1.36 -3.73
C ASN A 24 -5.12 -2.83 -3.73
N PRO A 25 -5.57 -3.71 -4.65
CA PRO A 25 -5.14 -5.12 -4.63
C PRO A 25 -3.62 -5.30 -4.77
N TYR A 26 -2.96 -4.43 -5.52
CA TYR A 26 -1.51 -4.48 -5.72
C TYR A 26 -0.76 -3.97 -4.49
N VAL A 27 -1.25 -2.88 -3.88
CA VAL A 27 -0.70 -2.35 -2.63
C VAL A 27 -0.86 -3.38 -1.50
N ASP A 28 -1.98 -4.09 -1.45
CA ASP A 28 -2.23 -5.16 -0.47
C ASP A 28 -1.25 -6.33 -0.66
N ALA A 29 -1.08 -6.80 -1.90
CA ALA A 29 -0.12 -7.87 -2.21
C ALA A 29 1.32 -7.48 -1.83
N LEU A 30 1.75 -6.26 -2.17
CA LEU A 30 3.07 -5.75 -1.80
C LEU A 30 3.22 -5.60 -0.29
N SER A 31 2.17 -5.17 0.42
CA SER A 31 2.17 -5.07 1.88
C SER A 31 2.34 -6.43 2.55
N HIS A 32 1.69 -7.48 2.03
CA HIS A 32 1.90 -8.85 2.51
C HIS A 32 3.32 -9.36 2.28
N LEU A 33 3.91 -9.08 1.12
CA LEU A 33 5.30 -9.42 0.82
C LEU A 33 6.29 -8.64 1.71
N GLN A 34 6.01 -7.35 1.95
CA GLN A 34 6.79 -6.49 2.85
C GLN A 34 6.81 -7.07 4.27
N LEU A 35 5.64 -7.50 4.78
CA LEU A 35 5.54 -8.15 6.09
C LEU A 35 6.34 -9.46 6.15
N ARG A 36 6.36 -10.24 5.06
CA ARG A 36 7.16 -11.47 4.98
C ARG A 36 8.65 -11.17 5.04
N GLY A 37 9.14 -10.23 4.22
CA GLY A 37 10.54 -9.79 4.24
C GLY A 37 10.96 -9.22 5.58
N LEU A 38 10.11 -8.39 6.21
CA LEU A 38 10.38 -7.83 7.53
C LEU A 38 10.47 -8.90 8.62
N ARG A 39 9.58 -9.90 8.60
CA ARG A 39 9.64 -11.03 9.55
C ARG A 39 10.93 -11.81 9.40
N GLU A 40 11.35 -12.09 8.17
CA GLU A 40 12.60 -12.80 7.90
C GLU A 40 13.81 -12.02 8.43
N LEU A 41 13.92 -10.72 8.09
CA LEU A 41 15.00 -9.84 8.56
C LEU A 41 15.09 -9.69 10.07
N ARG A 42 13.95 -9.77 10.77
CA ARG A 42 13.90 -9.75 12.24
C ARG A 42 14.45 -11.03 12.87
N THR A 43 14.41 -12.15 12.16
CA THR A 43 14.93 -13.44 12.65
C THR A 43 16.41 -13.64 12.30
N HIS A 44 16.81 -13.26 11.09
CA HIS A 44 18.19 -13.35 10.63
C HIS A 44 18.43 -12.38 9.47
N ARG A 45 19.68 -11.96 9.28
CA ARG A 45 20.07 -11.10 8.16
C ARG A 45 20.05 -11.92 6.87
N SER A 46 19.29 -11.46 5.88
CA SER A 46 19.11 -12.09 4.56
C SER A 46 19.10 -10.98 3.50
N SER A 47 20.02 -11.04 2.53
CA SER A 47 20.11 -10.06 1.44
C SER A 47 18.88 -10.11 0.53
N ASP A 48 18.29 -11.29 0.37
CA ASP A 48 17.08 -11.48 -0.44
C ASP A 48 15.86 -10.86 0.26
N ALA A 49 15.75 -11.01 1.58
CA ALA A 49 14.71 -10.37 2.36
C ALA A 49 14.85 -8.84 2.40
N GLU A 50 16.08 -8.33 2.45
CA GLU A 50 16.38 -6.90 2.33
C GLU A 50 15.96 -6.36 0.96
N ARG A 51 16.33 -7.07 -0.12
CA ARG A 51 15.92 -6.72 -1.48
C ARG A 51 14.39 -6.75 -1.65
N LEU A 52 13.72 -7.78 -1.11
CA LEU A 52 12.26 -7.87 -1.12
C LEU A 52 11.61 -6.70 -0.37
N LEU A 53 12.14 -6.35 0.80
CA LEU A 53 11.66 -5.21 1.59
C LEU A 53 11.80 -3.91 0.81
N LEU A 54 12.95 -3.65 0.19
CA LEU A 54 13.16 -2.44 -0.61
C LEU A 54 12.25 -2.36 -1.83
N LEU A 55 12.06 -3.47 -2.55
CA LEU A 55 11.14 -3.53 -3.69
C LEU A 55 9.70 -3.26 -3.28
N THR A 56 9.26 -3.82 -2.16
CA THR A 56 7.89 -3.65 -1.66
C THR A 56 7.64 -2.25 -1.12
N VAL A 57 8.59 -1.65 -0.39
CA VAL A 57 8.52 -0.26 0.06
C VAL A 57 8.37 0.70 -1.13
N ASN A 58 9.21 0.54 -2.15
CA ASN A 58 9.13 1.38 -3.36
C ASN A 58 7.79 1.18 -4.10
N GLY A 59 7.32 -0.06 -4.21
CA GLY A 59 6.05 -0.37 -4.86
C GLY A 59 4.83 0.17 -4.12
N VAL A 60 4.81 0.06 -2.78
CA VAL A 60 3.74 0.63 -1.94
C VAL A 60 3.74 2.15 -2.05
N ALA A 61 4.90 2.79 -1.97
CA ALA A 61 5.02 4.24 -2.12
C ALA A 61 4.50 4.72 -3.50
N ALA A 62 4.84 4.02 -4.58
CA ALA A 62 4.33 4.32 -5.91
C ALA A 62 2.81 4.13 -6.03
N GLY A 63 2.23 3.12 -5.35
CA GLY A 63 0.80 2.85 -5.36
C GLY A 63 -0.02 3.85 -4.53
N LEU A 64 0.53 4.30 -3.40
CA LEU A 64 -0.11 5.29 -2.52
C LEU A 64 0.00 6.72 -3.05
N GLN A 65 1.06 7.03 -3.80
CA GLN A 65 1.32 8.37 -4.33
C GLN A 65 1.35 9.42 -3.20
N ASN A 66 0.73 10.58 -3.43
CA ASN A 66 0.77 11.71 -2.50
C ASN A 66 -0.17 11.43 -1.31
N THR A 67 0.39 11.37 -0.11
CA THR A 67 -0.34 11.06 1.13
C THR A 67 -0.21 12.15 2.20
N GLY A 68 0.51 13.24 1.92
CA GLY A 68 0.71 14.40 2.80
C GLY A 68 1.02 15.66 2.02
#